data_AF-A0A8X7VVS1-F1
#
_entry.id   AF-A0A8X7VVS1-F1
#
_cell.length_a   1.000
_cell.length_b   1.000
_cell.length_c   1.000
_cell.angle_alpha   90.00
_cell.angle_beta   90.00
_cell.angle_gamma   90.00
#
_symmetry.space_group_name_H-M   'P 1'
#
loop_
_entity.id
_entity.type
_entity.pdbx_description
1 polymer ?
#
loop_
_entity_poly.entity_id
_entity_poly.type
_entity_poly.pdbx_seq_one_letter_code
_entity_poly.pdbx_strand_id
1 'polypeptide(L)'
;MTKGLARRTATDPNLEITIWVLRDRKQYRMAITGLDRAKYSLASGDVRGHNIFVSKAMAKPKLCQDEMLKVKGDPSLVKHGEDFHNICSILLVISKMML
;
A
#
# COMPACT_ATOMS: atom_id res chain seq x y z
N MET A 1 -13.37 -23.83 12.42
CA MET A 1 -12.93 -22.82 13.42
C MET A 1 -13.05 -21.35 12.97
N THR A 2 -13.51 -21.04 11.75
CA THR A 2 -13.50 -19.66 11.19
C THR A 2 -14.70 -18.78 11.57
N LYS A 3 -15.84 -19.36 11.98
CA LYS A 3 -17.06 -18.59 12.31
C LYS A 3 -16.99 -17.77 13.61
N GLY A 4 -16.08 -18.10 14.52
CA GLY A 4 -15.94 -17.42 15.82
C GLY A 4 -15.16 -16.11 15.76
N LEU A 5 -14.17 -16.01 14.87
CA LEU A 5 -13.34 -14.80 14.73
C LEU A 5 -14.14 -13.66 14.08
N ALA A 6 -14.92 -13.97 13.04
CA ALA A 6 -15.81 -13.01 12.36
C ALA A 6 -16.94 -12.49 13.26
N ARG A 7 -17.38 -13.29 14.25
CA ARG A 7 -18.42 -12.90 15.20
C ARG A 7 -17.86 -12.03 16.34
N ARG A 8 -16.59 -12.22 16.73
CA ARG A 8 -15.87 -11.39 17.72
C ARG A 8 -15.44 -10.03 17.18
N THR A 9 -15.06 -9.95 15.91
CA THR A 9 -14.75 -8.68 15.24
C THR A 9 -15.95 -7.74 15.14
N ALA A 10 -17.18 -8.26 15.21
CA ALA A 10 -18.40 -7.44 15.17
C ALA A 10 -18.78 -6.81 16.52
N THR A 11 -18.06 -7.13 17.62
CA THR A 11 -18.45 -6.74 18.99
C THR A 11 -17.35 -6.03 19.78
N ASP A 12 -16.11 -6.00 19.31
CA ASP A 12 -14.99 -5.32 19.97
C ASP A 12 -14.28 -4.33 19.02
N PRO A 13 -14.53 -3.01 19.19
CA PRO A 13 -13.88 -1.96 18.41
C PRO A 13 -12.33 -2.03 18.46
N ASN A 14 -11.76 -2.47 19.58
CA ASN A 14 -10.30 -2.53 19.74
C ASN A 14 -9.69 -3.69 18.95
N LEU A 15 -10.40 -4.81 18.82
CA LEU A 15 -9.96 -5.94 18.00
C LEU A 15 -10.02 -5.60 16.51
N GLU A 16 -11.06 -4.87 16.09
CA GLU A 16 -11.17 -4.39 14.72
C GLU A 16 -10.01 -3.43 14.38
N ILE A 17 -9.78 -2.40 15.22
CA ILE A 17 -8.68 -1.45 15.07
C ILE A 17 -7.31 -2.16 15.04
N THR A 18 -7.11 -3.19 15.86
CA THR A 18 -5.84 -3.94 15.88
C THR A 18 -5.61 -4.71 14.56
N ILE A 19 -6.64 -5.37 14.04
CA ILE A 19 -6.56 -6.05 12.73
C ILE A 19 -6.30 -5.05 11.60
N TRP A 20 -6.91 -3.86 11.69
CA TRP A 20 -6.67 -2.75 10.76
C TRP A 20 -5.22 -2.29 10.76
N VAL A 21 -4.65 -1.96 11.92
CA VAL A 21 -3.24 -1.52 12.04
C VAL A 21 -2.27 -2.58 11.54
N LEU A 22 -2.52 -3.85 11.83
CA LEU A 22 -1.68 -4.95 11.34
C LEU A 22 -1.76 -5.12 9.82
N ARG A 23 -2.95 -4.94 9.24
CA ARG A 23 -3.16 -4.98 7.79
C ARG A 23 -2.43 -3.82 7.13
N ASP A 24 -2.58 -2.61 7.65
CA ASP A 24 -1.91 -1.40 7.15
C ASP A 24 -0.39 -1.56 7.11
N ARG A 25 0.21 -1.92 8.25
CA ARG A 25 1.67 -2.17 8.35
C ARG A 25 2.15 -3.21 7.33
N LYS A 26 1.37 -4.26 7.09
CA LYS A 26 1.70 -5.28 6.10
C LYS A 26 1.66 -4.70 4.67
N GLN A 27 0.66 -3.90 4.33
CA GLN A 27 0.56 -3.27 3.01
C GLN A 27 1.74 -2.31 2.77
N TYR A 28 2.07 -1.45 3.74
CA TYR A 28 3.22 -0.55 3.63
C TYR A 28 4.55 -1.31 3.52
N ARG A 29 4.75 -2.37 4.31
CA ARG A 29 5.94 -3.22 4.19
C ARG A 29 6.05 -3.85 2.80
N MET A 30 4.94 -4.30 2.22
CA MET A 30 4.91 -4.82 0.85
C MET A 30 5.21 -3.73 -0.18
N ALA A 31 4.74 -2.50 0.04
CA ALA A 31 5.00 -1.35 -0.81
C ALA A 31 6.50 -1.02 -0.83
N ILE A 32 7.14 -0.96 0.34
CA ILE A 32 8.59 -0.74 0.50
C ILE A 32 9.39 -1.81 -0.23
N THR A 33 9.08 -3.10 -0.02
CA THR A 33 9.74 -4.20 -0.75
C THR A 33 9.55 -4.08 -2.27
N GLY A 34 8.39 -3.58 -2.72
CA GLY A 34 8.14 -3.27 -4.12
C GLY A 34 9.08 -2.18 -4.65
N LEU A 35 9.22 -1.08 -3.91
CA LEU A 35 10.13 0.02 -4.28
C LEU A 35 11.61 -0.39 -4.28
N ASP A 36 12.03 -1.25 -3.34
CA ASP A 36 13.40 -1.79 -3.36
C ASP A 36 13.66 -2.60 -4.63
N ARG A 37 12.72 -3.45 -5.05
CA ARG A 37 12.83 -4.19 -6.31
C ARG A 37 12.80 -3.26 -7.53
N ALA A 38 11.95 -2.24 -7.50
CA ALA A 38 11.91 -1.22 -8.54
C ALA A 38 13.26 -0.51 -8.70
N LYS A 39 13.93 -0.19 -7.59
CA LYS A 39 15.28 0.40 -7.58
C LYS A 39 16.31 -0.52 -8.25
N TYR A 40 16.29 -1.82 -7.91
CA TYR A 40 17.18 -2.79 -8.56
C TYR A 40 16.93 -2.90 -10.07
N SER A 41 15.67 -3.02 -10.50
CA SER A 41 15.31 -3.06 -11.92
C SER A 41 15.76 -1.80 -12.65
N LEU A 42 15.61 -0.61 -12.05
CA LEU A 42 16.08 0.64 -12.64
C LEU A 42 17.61 0.64 -12.84
N ALA A 43 18.36 0.23 -11.80
CA ALA A 43 19.81 0.18 -11.84
C ALA A 43 20.35 -0.84 -12.87
N SER A 44 19.60 -1.90 -13.16
CA SER A 44 19.95 -2.90 -14.18
C SER A 44 19.44 -2.58 -15.59
N GLY A 45 18.78 -1.43 -15.79
CA GLY A 45 18.16 -1.07 -17.08
C GLY A 45 16.89 -1.85 -17.41
N ASP A 46 16.33 -2.62 -16.46
CA ASP A 46 15.06 -3.34 -16.61
C ASP A 46 13.88 -2.38 -16.38
N VAL A 47 13.62 -1.53 -17.38
CA VAL A 47 12.56 -0.51 -17.32
C VAL A 47 11.18 -1.13 -17.15
N ARG A 48 10.94 -2.31 -17.76
CA ARG A 48 9.68 -3.04 -17.64
C ARG A 48 9.47 -3.55 -16.22
N GLY A 49 10.48 -4.16 -15.60
CA GLY A 49 10.42 -4.60 -14.22
C GLY A 49 10.24 -3.42 -13.27
N HIS A 50 10.94 -2.29 -13.50
CA HIS A 50 10.76 -1.07 -12.72
C HIS A 50 9.29 -0.61 -12.73
N ASN A 51 8.68 -0.49 -13.91
CA ASN A 51 7.26 -0.13 -14.07
C ASN A 51 6.31 -1.10 -13.32
N ILE A 52 6.54 -2.42 -13.44
CA ILE A 52 5.72 -3.44 -12.76
C ILE A 52 5.83 -3.30 -11.23
N PHE A 53 7.04 -3.12 -10.70
CA PHE A 53 7.24 -3.06 -9.25
C PHE A 53 6.71 -1.77 -8.65
N VAL A 54 6.86 -0.62 -9.32
CA VAL A 54 6.25 0.65 -8.90
C VAL A 54 4.73 0.54 -8.92
N SER A 55 4.13 -0.01 -9.98
CA SER A 55 2.67 -0.21 -10.07
C SER A 55 2.13 -1.08 -8.94
N LYS A 56 2.85 -2.17 -8.59
CA LYS A 56 2.50 -3.04 -7.47
C LYS A 56 2.63 -2.34 -6.12
N ALA A 57 3.65 -1.50 -5.94
CA ALA A 57 3.86 -0.75 -4.71
C ALA A 57 2.74 0.29 -4.51
N MET A 58 2.40 1.03 -5.56
CA MET A 58 1.32 2.04 -5.60
C MET A 58 -0.04 1.51 -5.13
N ALA A 59 -0.37 0.26 -5.49
CA ALA A 59 -1.66 -0.34 -5.15
C ALA A 59 -1.81 -0.67 -3.65
N LYS A 60 -0.72 -0.80 -2.88
CA LYS A 60 -0.79 -1.32 -1.50
C LYS A 60 -1.28 -0.25 -0.51
N PRO A 61 -0.72 0.98 -0.47
CA PRO A 61 -1.23 2.01 0.44
C PRO A 61 -2.62 2.50 0.06
N LYS A 62 -2.97 2.46 -1.23
CA LYS A 62 -4.32 2.78 -1.70
C LYS A 62 -5.39 1.88 -1.07
N LEU A 63 -5.11 0.58 -0.97
CA LEU A 63 -5.98 -0.36 -0.25
C LEU A 63 -6.12 -0.03 1.23
N CYS A 64 -5.11 0.56 1.88
CA CYS A 64 -5.29 1.02 3.24
C CYS A 64 -6.17 2.28 3.29
N GLN A 65 -5.84 3.30 2.51
CA GLN A 65 -6.59 4.57 2.48
C GLN A 65 -8.08 4.36 2.22
N ASP A 66 -8.43 3.54 1.22
CA ASP A 66 -9.82 3.27 0.85
C ASP A 66 -10.60 2.61 1.99
N GLU A 67 -9.92 1.86 2.85
CA GLU A 67 -10.51 1.27 4.04
C GLU A 67 -10.54 2.26 5.23
N MET A 68 -9.52 3.11 5.39
CA MET A 68 -9.53 4.17 6.44
C MET A 68 -10.67 5.16 6.23
N LEU A 69 -11.00 5.47 4.98
CA LEU A 69 -12.13 6.31 4.62
C LEU A 69 -13.48 5.69 5.04
N LYS A 70 -13.60 4.35 5.04
CA LYS A 70 -14.82 3.66 5.47
C LYS A 70 -15.04 3.72 6.98
N VAL A 71 -13.95 3.76 7.76
CA VAL A 71 -14.00 3.72 9.23
C VAL A 71 -13.85 5.10 9.89
N LYS A 72 -13.85 6.19 9.11
CA LYS A 72 -13.56 7.56 9.58
C LYS A 72 -12.24 7.64 10.37
N GLY A 73 -11.20 6.97 9.85
CA GLY A 73 -9.86 6.94 10.45
C GLY A 73 -9.18 8.32 10.45
N ASP A 74 -7.99 8.38 11.06
CA ASP A 74 -7.19 9.60 11.17
C ASP A 74 -6.91 10.24 9.78
N PRO A 75 -7.28 11.52 9.57
CA PRO A 75 -7.04 12.23 8.32
C PRO A 75 -5.56 12.33 7.91
N SER A 76 -4.63 12.32 8.86
CA SER A 76 -3.19 12.40 8.57
C SER A 76 -2.68 11.18 7.80
N LEU A 77 -3.23 9.99 8.09
CA LEU A 77 -2.90 8.74 7.41
C LEU A 77 -3.45 8.70 5.98
N VAL A 78 -4.59 9.37 5.74
CA VAL A 78 -5.12 9.56 4.39
C VAL A 78 -4.16 10.42 3.56
N LYS A 79 -3.64 11.53 4.12
CA LYS A 79 -2.66 12.38 3.42
C LYS A 79 -1.38 11.63 3.05
N HIS A 80 -0.82 10.84 3.97
CA HIS A 80 0.42 10.09 3.69
C HIS A 80 0.29 9.08 2.54
N GLY A 81 -0.88 8.45 2.39
CA GLY A 81 -1.10 7.56 1.26
C GLY A 81 -1.23 8.30 -0.08
N GLU A 82 -1.68 9.56 -0.08
CA GLU A 82 -1.83 10.38 -1.29
C GLU A 82 -0.45 10.82 -1.78
N ASP A 83 0.39 11.29 -0.87
CA ASP A 83 1.80 11.59 -1.15
C ASP A 83 2.52 10.37 -1.73
N PHE A 84 2.30 9.18 -1.17
CA PHE A 84 2.86 7.93 -1.69
C PHE A 84 2.39 7.64 -3.12
N HIS A 85 1.10 7.81 -3.38
CA HIS A 85 0.51 7.60 -4.71
C HIS A 85 1.10 8.56 -5.75
N ASN A 86 1.29 9.83 -5.37
CA ASN A 86 1.90 10.85 -6.22
C ASN A 86 3.35 10.50 -6.56
N ILE A 87 4.14 10.07 -5.58
CA ILE A 87 5.53 9.60 -5.80
C ILE A 87 5.56 8.41 -6.76
N CYS A 88 4.71 7.39 -6.54
CA CYS A 88 4.64 6.25 -7.45
C CYS A 88 4.24 6.67 -8.88
N SER A 89 3.30 7.61 -9.03
CA SER A 89 2.90 8.14 -10.33
C SER A 89 4.06 8.79 -11.08
N ILE A 90 4.90 9.58 -10.39
CA ILE A 90 6.09 10.20 -10.97
C ILE A 90 7.09 9.12 -11.44
N LEU A 91 7.35 8.11 -10.62
CA LEU A 91 8.24 6.99 -10.97
C LEU A 91 7.74 6.22 -12.21
N LEU A 92 6.43 6.05 -12.36
CA LEU A 92 5.84 5.44 -13.56
C LEU A 92 6.02 6.30 -14.80
N VAL A 93 5.94 7.63 -14.69
CA VAL A 93 6.23 8.54 -15.81
C VAL A 93 7.69 8.43 -16.22
N ILE A 94 8.62 8.43 -15.26
CA ILE A 94 10.05 8.22 -15.53
C ILE A 94 10.28 6.89 -16.26
N SER A 95 9.64 5.81 -15.78
CA SER A 95 9.70 4.50 -16.43
C SER A 95 9.28 4.58 -17.90
N LYS A 96 8.21 5.33 -18.21
CA LYS A 96 7.70 5.46 -19.58
C LYS A 96 8.58 6.31 -20.49
N MET A 97 9.36 7.24 -19.93
CA MET A 97 10.32 8.05 -20.70
C MET A 97 11.61 7.28 -21.03
N MET A 98 11.88 6.18 -20.34
CA MET A 98 13.04 5.30 -20.56
C MET A 98 12.73 4.10 -21.47
N LEU A 99 11.46 3.88 -21.79
CA LEU A 99 11.01 2.90 -22.79
C LEU A 99 11.18 3.47 -24.20
#